data_AF-A0A942YUU5-F1
#
_entry.id   AF-A0A942YUU5-F1
#
_cell.length_a   1.000
_cell.length_b   1.000
_cell.length_c   1.000
_cell.angle_alpha   90.00
_cell.angle_beta   90.00
_cell.angle_gamma   90.00
#
_symmetry.space_group_name_H-M   'P 1'
#
loop_
_entity.id
_entity.type
_entity.pdbx_description
1 polymer ?
#
loop_
_entity_poly.entity_id
_entity_poly.type
_entity_poly.pdbx_seq_one_letter_code
_entity_poly.pdbx_strand_id
1 'polypeptide(L)'
;MGLPEIPKDFHIPKRRDVVTLKLAGIALMEQSLANLLETEVKILRKTVKDVKCKKASRKDLKKANRKAERVLRAIIAKEILLLFELEDTIDFLL
;
A
#
# COMPACT_ATOMS: atom_id res chain seq x y z
N MET A 1 5.35 -40.61 -17.00
CA MET A 1 4.72 -39.59 -16.14
C MET A 1 3.88 -38.70 -17.04
N GLY A 2 2.56 -38.70 -16.89
CA GLY A 2 1.65 -37.90 -17.73
C GLY A 2 1.73 -36.42 -17.37
N LEU A 3 1.71 -35.56 -18.38
CA LEU A 3 1.56 -34.12 -18.18
C LEU A 3 0.26 -33.84 -17.39
N PRO A 4 0.26 -32.88 -16.45
CA PRO A 4 -0.95 -32.51 -15.73
C PRO A 4 -2.04 -32.03 -16.70
N GLU A 5 -3.19 -32.68 -16.69
CA GLU A 5 -4.37 -32.27 -17.47
C GLU A 5 -5.05 -31.09 -16.76
N ILE A 6 -5.19 -29.98 -17.47
CA ILE A 6 -5.95 -28.82 -17.00
C ILE A 6 -7.43 -29.23 -16.92
N PRO A 7 -8.13 -28.97 -15.80
CA PRO A 7 -9.54 -29.31 -15.64
C PRO A 7 -10.38 -28.70 -16.78
N LYS A 8 -11.32 -29.47 -17.32
CA LYS A 8 -12.18 -29.03 -18.45
C LYS A 8 -13.04 -27.81 -18.12
N ASP A 9 -13.31 -27.56 -16.84
CA ASP A 9 -14.10 -26.43 -16.35
C ASP A 9 -13.24 -25.18 -16.03
N PHE A 10 -11.96 -25.19 -16.39
CA PHE A 10 -11.06 -24.08 -16.08
C PHE A 10 -11.34 -22.89 -17.01
N HIS A 11 -12.10 -21.91 -16.51
CA HIS A 11 -12.31 -20.65 -17.21
C HIS A 11 -11.03 -19.81 -17.20
N ILE A 12 -10.37 -19.74 -18.36
CA ILE A 12 -9.27 -18.81 -18.59
C ILE A 12 -9.88 -17.40 -18.67
N PRO A 13 -9.58 -16.48 -17.74
CA PRO A 13 -10.11 -15.13 -17.77
C PRO A 13 -9.65 -14.40 -19.04
N LYS A 14 -10.52 -13.56 -19.60
CA LYS A 14 -10.14 -12.78 -20.78
C LYS A 14 -9.08 -11.76 -20.38
N ARG A 15 -8.22 -11.37 -21.33
CA ARG A 15 -7.17 -10.34 -21.13
C ARG A 15 -7.70 -9.10 -20.40
N ARG A 16 -8.90 -8.63 -20.78
CA ARG A 16 -9.57 -7.48 -20.15
C ARG A 16 -9.96 -7.71 -18.69
N ASP A 17 -10.39 -8.90 -18.33
CA ASP A 17 -10.76 -9.24 -16.96
C ASP A 17 -9.51 -9.28 -16.07
N VAL A 18 -8.41 -9.82 -16.59
CA VAL A 18 -7.10 -9.81 -15.91
C VAL A 18 -6.60 -8.39 -15.68
N VAL A 19 -6.64 -7.52 -16.69
CA VAL A 19 -6.27 -6.10 -16.55
C VAL A 19 -7.15 -5.40 -15.52
N THR A 20 -8.46 -5.63 -15.56
CA THR A 20 -9.40 -5.03 -14.60
C THR A 20 -9.09 -5.47 -13.17
N LEU A 21 -8.79 -6.75 -12.96
CA LEU A 21 -8.40 -7.27 -11.65
C LEU A 21 -7.07 -6.69 -11.16
N LYS A 22 -6.08 -6.55 -12.03
CA LYS A 22 -4.80 -5.90 -11.69
C LYS A 22 -5.00 -4.45 -11.28
N LEU A 23 -5.73 -3.66 -12.07
CA LEU A 23 -6.03 -2.26 -11.76
C LEU A 23 -6.83 -2.12 -10.46
N ALA A 24 -7.80 -3.00 -10.22
CA ALA A 24 -8.54 -3.03 -8.95
C ALA A 24 -7.62 -3.35 -7.76
N GLY A 25 -6.68 -4.29 -7.94
CA GLY A 25 -5.66 -4.61 -6.94
C GLY A 25 -4.76 -3.42 -6.60
N ILE A 26 -4.29 -2.70 -7.63
CA ILE A 26 -3.50 -1.47 -7.47
C ILE A 26 -4.30 -0.42 -6.69
N ALA A 27 -5.55 -0.15 -7.11
CA ALA A 27 -6.41 0.83 -6.43
C ALA A 27 -6.65 0.49 -4.94
N LEU A 28 -6.82 -0.79 -4.61
CA LEU A 28 -6.98 -1.22 -3.22
C LEU A 28 -5.71 -1.02 -2.38
N MET A 29 -4.53 -1.23 -2.99
CA MET A 29 -3.26 -0.97 -2.31
C MET A 29 -3.04 0.54 -2.08
N GLU A 30 -3.30 1.38 -3.07
CA GLU A 30 -3.28 2.85 -2.96
C GLU A 30 -4.17 3.33 -1.80
N GLN A 31 -5.42 2.85 -1.75
CA GLN A 31 -6.33 3.17 -0.66
C GLN A 31 -5.81 2.70 0.72
N SER A 32 -5.17 1.53 0.76
CA SER A 32 -4.58 1.00 1.99
C SER A 32 -3.40 1.84 2.46
N LEU A 33 -2.53 2.31 1.55
CA LEU A 33 -1.41 3.20 1.86
C LEU A 33 -1.91 4.57 2.34
N ALA A 34 -2.96 5.12 1.73
CA ALA A 34 -3.59 6.37 2.16
C ALA A 34 -4.14 6.27 3.60
N ASN A 35 -4.82 5.17 3.94
CA ASN A 35 -5.32 4.94 5.30
C ASN A 35 -4.19 4.83 6.33
N LEU A 36 -3.06 4.23 5.93
CA LEU A 36 -1.87 4.10 6.77
C LEU A 36 -1.25 5.48 7.03
N LEU A 37 -1.13 6.31 5.98
CA LEU A 37 -0.70 7.70 6.09
C LEU A 37 -1.60 8.50 7.04
N GLU A 38 -2.92 8.39 6.89
CA GLU A 38 -3.87 9.08 7.77
C GLU A 38 -3.71 8.66 9.24
N THR A 39 -3.45 7.38 9.47
CA THR A 39 -3.20 6.83 10.81
C THR A 39 -1.92 7.43 11.43
N GLU A 40 -0.83 7.54 10.67
CA GLU A 40 0.39 8.20 11.14
C GLU A 40 0.16 9.68 11.48
N VAL A 41 -0.63 10.39 10.67
CA VAL A 41 -1.03 11.78 10.97
C VAL A 41 -1.82 11.84 12.28
N LYS A 42 -2.77 10.92 12.51
CA LYS A 42 -3.53 10.84 13.77
C LYS A 42 -2.61 10.61 14.97
N ILE A 43 -1.62 9.70 14.85
CA ILE A 43 -0.64 9.41 15.90
C ILE A 43 0.20 10.66 16.23
N LEU A 44 0.74 11.33 15.21
CA LEU A 44 1.53 12.55 15.40
C LEU A 44 0.71 13.65 16.06
N ARG A 45 -0.51 13.91 15.58
CA ARG A 45 -1.42 14.91 16.17
C ARG A 45 -1.74 14.59 17.63
N LYS A 46 -2.01 13.32 17.95
CA LYS A 46 -2.24 12.87 19.33
C LYS A 46 -1.02 13.11 20.20
N THR A 47 0.17 12.73 19.73
CA THR A 47 1.43 12.91 20.46
C THR A 47 1.71 14.40 20.74
N VAL A 48 1.45 15.28 19.76
CA VAL A 48 1.58 16.73 19.95
C VAL A 48 0.60 17.25 21.02
N LYS A 49 -0.65 16.80 21.00
CA LYS A 49 -1.64 17.16 22.04
C LYS A 49 -1.19 16.67 23.43
N ASP A 50 -0.69 15.44 23.51
CA ASP A 50 -0.23 14.85 24.78
C ASP A 50 0.97 15.60 25.36
N VAL A 51 1.91 16.05 24.50
CA VAL A 51 3.02 16.92 24.92
C VAL A 51 2.52 18.27 25.44
N LYS A 52 1.55 18.90 24.75
CA LYS A 52 0.95 20.17 25.19
C LYS A 52 0.26 20.03 26.56
N CYS A 53 -0.39 18.90 26.81
CA CYS A 53 -1.06 18.58 28.07
C CYS A 53 -0.12 18.01 29.15
N LYS A 54 1.21 18.04 28.95
CA LYS A 54 2.23 17.45 29.85
C LYS A 54 2.03 15.95 30.14
N LYS A 55 1.30 15.23 29.29
CA LYS A 55 1.08 13.78 29.34
C LYS A 55 2.17 12.99 28.61
N ALA A 56 2.99 13.65 27.80
CA ALA A 56 4.11 13.06 27.09
C ALA A 56 5.32 14.01 27.08
N SER A 57 6.51 13.46 26.89
CA SER A 57 7.76 14.22 26.80
C SER A 57 8.09 14.64 25.38
N ARG A 58 8.93 15.66 25.23
CA ARG A 58 9.56 16.02 23.94
C ARG A 58 10.34 14.84 23.33
N LYS A 59 10.86 13.92 24.17
CA LYS A 59 11.51 12.69 23.70
C LYS A 59 10.53 11.77 22.95
N ASP A 60 9.28 11.69 23.42
CA ASP A 60 8.23 10.87 22.80
C ASP A 60 7.81 11.44 21.45
N LEU A 61 7.72 12.78 21.34
CA LEU A 61 7.46 13.44 20.06
C LEU A 61 8.57 13.19 19.04
N LYS A 62 9.85 13.27 19.44
CA LYS A 62 10.98 12.92 18.56
C LYS A 62 10.91 11.46 18.13
N LYS A 63 10.54 10.55 19.03
CA LYS A 63 10.37 9.12 18.73
C LYS A 63 9.24 8.89 17.74
N ALA A 64 8.09 9.54 17.92
CA ALA A 64 6.96 9.47 16.99
C ALA A 64 7.33 10.01 15.61
N ASN A 65 8.03 11.15 15.54
CA ASN A 65 8.48 11.73 14.27
C ASN A 65 9.42 10.80 13.50
N ARG A 66 10.41 10.20 14.18
CA ARG A 66 11.32 9.23 13.56
C ARG A 66 10.63 7.95 13.10
N LYS A 67 9.54 7.55 13.77
CA LYS A 67 8.72 6.42 13.33
C LYS A 67 7.94 6.76 12.07
N ALA A 68 7.23 7.89 12.08
CA ALA A 68 6.49 8.37 10.91
C ALA A 68 7.40 8.52 9.68
N GLU A 69 8.63 9.02 9.86
CA GLU A 69 9.61 9.09 8.77
C GLU A 69 9.93 7.72 8.15
N ARG A 70 10.11 6.68 8.98
CA ARG A 70 10.36 5.32 8.46
C ARG A 70 9.16 4.75 7.73
N VAL A 71 7.96 4.99 8.26
CA VAL A 71 6.71 4.56 7.61
C VAL A 71 6.54 5.27 6.28
N LEU A 72 6.77 6.58 6.21
CA LEU A 72 6.73 7.34 4.96
C LEU A 72 7.74 6.83 3.93
N ARG A 73 8.98 6.54 4.34
CA ARG A 73 9.97 5.93 3.44
C ARG A 73 9.50 4.57 2.90
N ALA A 74 8.85 3.76 3.73
CA ALA A 74 8.30 2.48 3.30
C ALA A 74 7.10 2.64 2.35
N ILE A 75 6.23 3.62 2.60
CA ILE A 75 5.12 3.97 1.70
C ILE A 75 5.67 4.39 0.34
N ILE A 76 6.63 5.32 0.30
CA ILE A 76 7.27 5.77 -0.95
C ILE A 76 7.89 4.60 -1.73
N ALA A 77 8.58 3.69 -1.03
CA ALA A 77 9.13 2.50 -1.70
C ALA A 77 8.03 1.60 -2.29
N LYS A 78 6.87 1.51 -1.64
CA LYS A 78 5.72 0.76 -2.17
C LYS A 78 5.06 1.48 -3.35
N GLU A 79 4.88 2.79 -3.29
CA GLU A 79 4.40 3.61 -4.42
C GLU A 79 5.23 3.40 -5.68
N ILE A 80 6.56 3.38 -5.55
CA ILE A 80 7.46 3.11 -6.69
C ILE A 80 7.22 1.70 -7.28
N LEU A 81 7.03 0.69 -6.43
CA LEU A 81 6.72 -0.67 -6.91
C LEU A 81 5.33 -0.76 -7.55
N LEU A 82 4.34 -0.03 -7.04
CA LEU A 82 3.00 0.05 -7.62
C LEU A 82 3.01 0.73 -8.98
N LEU A 83 3.85 1.75 -9.15
CA LEU A 83 4.05 2.40 -10.43
C LEU A 83 4.57 1.41 -11.49
N PHE A 84 5.56 0.59 -11.14
CA PHE A 84 6.05 -0.45 -12.05
C PHE A 84 4.97 -1.48 -12.40
N GLU A 85 4.19 -1.96 -11.42
CA GLU A 85 3.08 -2.89 -11.71
C GLU A 85 2.00 -2.24 -12.58
N LEU A 86 1.76 -0.94 -12.43
CA LEU A 86 0.85 -0.18 -13.28
C LEU A 86 1.38 -0.08 -14.71
N GLU A 87 2.65 0.25 -14.90
CA GLU A 87 3.33 0.27 -16.20
C GLU A 87 3.23 -1.10 -16.87
N ASP A 88 3.59 -2.17 -16.16
CA ASP A 88 3.47 -3.56 -16.65
C ASP A 88 2.02 -3.92 -17.03
N THR A 89 1.05 -3.42 -16.27
CA THR A 89 -0.38 -3.66 -16.54
C THR A 89 -0.85 -2.91 -17.80
N ILE A 90 -0.34 -1.70 -18.03
CA ILE A 90 -0.62 -0.91 -19.23
C ILE A 90 0.04 -1.56 -20.45
N ASP A 91 1.28 -2.01 -20.33
CA ASP A 91 1.97 -2.73 -21.39
C ASP A 91 1.28 -4.06 -21.70
N PHE A 92 0.76 -4.75 -20.67
CA PHE A 92 -0.07 -5.95 -20.85
C PHE A 92 -1.43 -5.64 -21.51
N LEU A 93 -1.88 -4.39 -21.60
CA LEU A 93 -3.12 -4.01 -22.28
C LEU A 93 -2.89 -3.72 -23.78
N LEU A 94 -1.77 -3.10 -24.15
CA LEU A 94 -1.39 -2.70 -25.51
C LEU A 94 -1.07 -3.90 -26.41
#